data_AF-A0A2N2YWM4-F1
#
_entry.id   AF-A0A2N2YWM4-F1
#
_cell.length_a   1.000
_cell.length_b   1.000
_cell.length_c   1.000
_cell.angle_alpha   90.00
_cell.angle_beta   90.00
_cell.angle_gamma   90.00
#
_symmetry.space_group_name_H-M   'P 1'
#
loop_
_entity.id
_entity.type
_entity.pdbx_description
1 polymer ?
#
loop_
_entity_poly.entity_id
_entity_poly.type
_entity_poly.pdbx_seq_one_letter_code
_entity_poly.pdbx_strand_id
1 'polypeptide(L)'
;MRWVAMLSSRLHCDVAASTGVHNGEAVIKQLLAGAKAVQISSVLYKNGFGEIKTMLSVLESWMDKHDFKSIADFNGRMSIKETDNPAAYERVQFMKYFSGIE
;
A
#
# COMPACT_ATOMS: atom_id res chain seq x y z
N MET A 1 -2.46 -4.59 3.89
CA MET A 1 -2.53 -4.49 2.42
C MET A 1 -3.64 -5.34 1.81
N ARG A 2 -3.74 -6.67 2.06
CA ARG A 2 -4.77 -7.54 1.47
C ARG A 2 -6.20 -6.99 1.60
N TRP A 3 -6.61 -6.64 2.82
CA TRP A 3 -7.96 -6.10 3.07
C TRP A 3 -8.22 -4.79 2.34
N VAL A 4 -7.22 -3.90 2.27
CA VAL A 4 -7.31 -2.66 1.50
C VAL A 4 -7.55 -2.99 0.03
N ALA A 5 -6.76 -3.87 -0.58
CA ALA A 5 -6.90 -4.27 -1.98
C ALA A 5 -8.25 -4.95 -2.29
N MET A 6 -8.81 -5.69 -1.33
CA MET A 6 -10.11 -6.36 -1.44
C MET A 6 -11.30 -5.41 -1.29
N LEU A 7 -11.21 -4.47 -0.36
CA LEU A 7 -12.37 -3.68 0.09
C LEU A 7 -12.43 -2.28 -0.52
N SER A 8 -11.30 -1.69 -0.93
CA SER A 8 -11.24 -0.32 -1.47
C SER A 8 -12.17 -0.09 -2.66
N SER A 9 -12.41 -1.13 -3.47
CA SER A 9 -13.30 -1.09 -4.64
C SER A 9 -14.75 -1.48 -4.35
N ARG A 10 -15.05 -1.97 -3.13
CA ARG A 10 -16.37 -2.51 -2.74
C ARG A 10 -17.10 -1.65 -1.71
N LEU A 11 -16.39 -0.73 -1.05
CA LEU A 11 -16.96 0.16 -0.06
C LEU A 11 -17.36 1.49 -0.70
N HIS A 12 -18.46 2.08 -0.21
CA HIS A 12 -18.91 3.41 -0.60
C HIS A 12 -18.27 4.52 0.26
N CYS A 13 -17.12 4.24 0.87
CA CYS A 13 -16.39 5.17 1.72
C CYS A 13 -14.87 5.00 1.54
N ASP A 14 -14.14 6.04 1.94
CA ASP A 14 -12.69 6.05 1.90
C ASP A 14 -12.09 5.08 2.94
N VAL A 15 -11.06 4.36 2.53
CA VAL A 15 -10.35 3.39 3.39
C VAL A 15 -8.98 3.95 3.76
N ALA A 16 -8.70 4.02 5.06
CA ALA A 16 -7.37 4.32 5.59
C ALA A 16 -6.62 3.00 5.90
N ALA A 17 -5.41 2.85 5.36
CA ALA A 17 -4.53 1.75 5.73
C ALA A 17 -3.80 2.09 7.03
N SER A 18 -3.80 1.17 7.99
CA SER A 18 -3.01 1.28 9.22
C SER A 18 -2.25 -0.01 9.49
N THR A 19 -1.37 0.02 10.50
CA THR A 19 -0.54 -1.11 10.97
C THR A 19 0.56 -1.55 9.98
N GLY A 20 1.78 -1.72 10.48
CA GLY A 20 2.90 -2.29 9.73
C GLY A 20 3.50 -1.39 8.64
N VAL A 21 3.22 -0.08 8.66
CA VAL A 21 3.82 0.90 7.74
C VAL A 21 5.02 1.54 8.42
N HIS A 22 6.22 1.18 7.95
CA HIS A 22 7.50 1.57 8.57
C HIS A 22 8.44 2.31 7.62
N ASN A 23 8.06 2.52 6.35
CA ASN A 23 8.86 3.22 5.34
C ASN A 23 7.97 3.74 4.19
N GLY A 24 8.54 4.58 3.32
CA GLY A 24 7.83 5.15 2.17
C GLY A 24 7.36 4.12 1.15
N GLU A 25 8.10 3.02 0.96
CA GLU A 25 7.67 1.92 0.08
C GLU A 25 6.36 1.27 0.56
N ALA A 26 6.20 1.11 1.87
CA ALA A 26 4.97 0.59 2.45
C ALA A 26 3.80 1.56 2.21
N VAL A 27 4.03 2.88 2.27
CA VAL A 27 3.03 3.90 1.91
C VAL A 27 2.60 3.74 0.46
N ILE A 28 3.56 3.68 -0.48
CA ILE A 28 3.31 3.49 -1.91
C ILE A 28 2.44 2.25 -2.16
N LYS A 29 2.79 1.11 -1.56
CA LYS A 29 2.05 -0.15 -1.75
C LYS A 29 0.61 -0.06 -1.23
N GLN A 30 0.35 0.64 -0.12
CA GLN A 30 -1.00 0.81 0.40
C GLN A 30 -1.85 1.74 -0.48
N LEU A 31 -1.26 2.80 -1.03
CA LEU A 31 -1.91 3.67 -2.01
C LEU A 31 -2.22 2.91 -3.32
N LEU A 32 -1.28 2.11 -3.82
CA LEU A 32 -1.51 1.23 -4.98
C LEU A 32 -2.63 0.22 -4.74
N ALA A 33 -2.76 -0.30 -3.52
CA ALA A 33 -3.87 -1.18 -3.12
C ALA A 33 -5.23 -0.45 -3.02
N GLY A 34 -5.25 0.89 -3.07
CA GLY A 34 -6.47 1.70 -3.06
C GLY A 34 -6.82 2.33 -1.72
N ALA A 35 -5.90 2.39 -0.76
CA ALA A 35 -6.09 3.21 0.44
C ALA A 35 -6.12 4.69 0.06
N LYS A 36 -7.00 5.48 0.67
CA LYS A 36 -7.05 6.94 0.52
C LYS A 36 -6.17 7.68 1.53
N ALA A 37 -5.87 7.03 2.65
CA ALA A 37 -4.94 7.52 3.65
C ALA A 37 -4.07 6.39 4.19
N VAL A 38 -2.88 6.71 4.69
CA VAL A 38 -1.98 5.76 5.35
C VAL A 38 -1.61 6.29 6.73
N GLN A 39 -1.84 5.49 7.76
CA GLN A 39 -1.57 5.83 9.16
C GLN A 39 -0.26 5.20 9.64
N ILE A 40 0.58 6.00 10.28
CA ILE A 40 1.86 5.60 10.87
C ILE A 40 1.91 6.02 12.35
N SER A 41 2.56 5.21 13.19
CA SER A 41 2.70 5.49 14.61
C SER A 41 4.03 4.98 15.17
N SER A 42 4.24 3.67 15.22
CA SER A 42 5.44 3.06 15.82
C SER A 42 6.76 3.49 15.15
N VAL A 43 6.73 3.84 13.87
CA VAL A 43 7.90 4.39 13.17
C VAL A 43 8.28 5.79 13.67
N LEU A 44 7.30 6.61 14.05
CA LEU A 44 7.54 7.95 14.59
C LEU A 44 8.15 7.88 16.00
N TYR A 45 7.74 6.90 16.80
CA TYR A 45 8.34 6.66 18.12
C TYR A 45 9.80 6.19 18.02
N LYS A 46 10.16 5.43 16.97
CA LYS A 46 11.51 4.89 16.79
C LYS A 46 12.47 5.87 16.12
N ASN A 47 11.99 6.60 15.11
CA ASN A 47 12.84 7.40 14.21
C ASN A 47 12.58 8.91 14.33
N GLY A 48 11.58 9.32 15.13
CA GLY A 48 11.15 10.71 15.25
C GLY A 48 10.32 11.21 14.06
N PHE A 49 9.86 12.46 14.15
CA PHE A 49 9.02 13.08 13.12
C PHE A 49 9.73 13.34 11.78
N GLY A 50 11.07 13.36 11.77
CA GLY A 50 11.86 13.49 10.54
C GLY A 50 11.58 12.37 9.52
N GLU A 51 11.15 11.20 10.01
CA GLU A 51 10.74 10.07 9.18
C GLU A 51 9.61 10.44 8.21
N ILE A 52 8.70 11.34 8.59
CA ILE A 52 7.61 11.78 7.71
C ILE A 52 8.18 12.37 6.41
N LYS A 53 9.19 13.23 6.53
CA LYS A 53 9.85 13.84 5.38
C LYS A 53 10.53 12.78 4.52
N THR A 54 11.24 11.82 5.14
CA THR A 54 11.87 10.71 4.43
C THR A 54 10.86 9.89 3.64
N MET A 55 9.73 9.53 4.25
CA MET A 55 8.67 8.76 3.58
C MET A 55 8.05 9.53 2.41
N LEU A 56 7.82 10.84 2.58
CA LEU A 56 7.29 11.71 1.52
C LEU A 56 8.26 11.82 0.35
N SER A 57 9.56 12.04 0.59
CA SER A 57 10.56 12.12 -0.48
C SER A 57 10.69 10.80 -1.26
N VAL A 58 10.54 9.65 -0.60
CA VAL A 58 10.49 8.34 -1.27
C VAL A 58 9.26 8.22 -2.17
N LEU A 59 8.09 8.66 -1.69
CA LEU A 59 6.85 8.68 -2.46
C LEU A 59 6.97 9.58 -3.69
N GLU A 60 7.43 10.81 -3.51
CA GLU A 60 7.62 11.80 -4.59
C GLU A 60 8.60 11.27 -5.65
N SER A 61 9.77 10.79 -5.22
CA SER A 61 10.78 10.23 -6.14
C SER A 61 10.24 9.03 -6.93
N TRP A 62 9.42 8.19 -6.29
CA TRP A 62 8.77 7.07 -6.95
C TRP A 62 7.70 7.53 -7.95
N MET A 63 6.92 8.56 -7.62
CA MET A 63 5.94 9.16 -8.52
C MET A 63 6.62 9.77 -9.76
N ASP A 64 7.67 10.55 -9.56
CA ASP A 64 8.47 11.16 -10.63
C ASP A 64 9.04 10.09 -11.57
N LYS A 65 9.58 9.01 -11.00
CA LYS A 65 10.13 7.88 -11.78
C LYS A 65 9.08 7.19 -12.66
N HIS A 66 7.79 7.26 -12.31
CA HIS A 66 6.69 6.63 -13.05
C HIS A 66 5.80 7.65 -13.77
N ASP A 67 6.23 8.91 -13.88
CA ASP A 67 5.49 10.01 -14.52
C ASP A 67 4.09 10.26 -13.92
N PHE A 68 3.90 9.98 -12.63
CA PHE A 68 2.66 10.29 -11.92
C PHE A 68 2.68 11.72 -11.38
N LYS A 69 1.66 12.51 -11.74
CA LYS A 69 1.49 13.90 -11.30
C LYS A 69 0.71 13.99 -10.01
N SER A 70 -0.12 12.99 -9.72
CA SER A 70 -0.97 12.97 -8.54
C SER A 70 -1.15 11.56 -7.97
N ILE A 71 -1.52 11.45 -6.69
CA ILE A 71 -1.87 10.16 -6.09
C ILE A 71 -3.06 9.52 -6.83
N ALA A 72 -4.00 10.32 -7.36
CA ALA A 72 -5.15 9.81 -8.10
C ALA A 72 -4.75 9.06 -9.38
N ASP A 73 -3.57 9.34 -9.93
CA ASP A 73 -3.10 8.72 -11.18
C ASP A 73 -2.85 7.21 -10.99
N PHE A 74 -2.46 6.78 -9.79
CA PHE A 74 -2.06 5.40 -9.50
C PHE A 74 -2.81 4.71 -8.35
N ASN A 75 -3.58 5.46 -7.56
CA ASN A 75 -4.33 4.91 -6.44
C ASN A 75 -5.26 3.78 -6.89
N GLY A 76 -5.14 2.60 -6.28
CA GLY A 76 -6.00 1.45 -6.61
C GLY A 76 -5.61 0.67 -7.87
N ARG A 77 -4.52 1.03 -8.59
CA ARG A 77 -4.03 0.26 -9.75
C ARG A 77 -3.61 -1.19 -9.42
N MET A 78 -3.38 -1.50 -8.14
CA MET A 78 -3.15 -2.88 -7.65
C MET A 78 -4.31 -3.38 -6.77
N SER A 79 -5.49 -2.78 -6.87
CA SER A 79 -6.70 -3.33 -6.25
C SER A 79 -7.13 -4.60 -6.96
N ILE A 80 -7.91 -5.45 -6.28
CA ILE A 80 -8.38 -6.71 -6.88
C ILE A 80 -9.24 -6.48 -8.12
N LYS A 81 -9.91 -5.32 -8.23
CA LYS A 81 -10.71 -4.95 -9.39
C LYS A 81 -9.86 -4.81 -10.67
N GLU A 82 -8.64 -4.31 -10.54
CA GLU A 82 -7.72 -4.07 -11.64
C GLU A 82 -6.74 -5.25 -11.88
N THR A 83 -6.93 -6.38 -11.18
CA THR A 83 -6.06 -7.55 -11.28
C THR A 83 -6.68 -8.62 -12.18
N ASP A 84 -5.99 -9.01 -13.25
CA ASP A 84 -6.43 -10.02 -14.23
C ASP A 84 -6.66 -11.43 -13.62
N ASN A 85 -6.11 -11.70 -12.43
CA ASN A 85 -6.27 -12.98 -11.73
C ASN A 85 -6.56 -12.78 -10.22
N PRO A 86 -7.82 -12.53 -9.83
CA PRO A 86 -8.23 -12.37 -8.43
C PRO A 86 -7.88 -13.56 -7.54
N ALA A 87 -7.92 -14.78 -8.09
CA ALA A 87 -7.66 -16.02 -7.36
C ALA A 87 -6.18 -16.17 -6.95
N ALA A 88 -5.24 -15.53 -7.67
CA ALA A 88 -3.84 -15.48 -7.26
C ALA A 88 -3.65 -14.67 -5.97
N TYR A 89 -4.37 -13.55 -5.83
CA TYR A 89 -4.28 -12.68 -4.65
C TYR A 89 -4.82 -13.34 -3.38
N GLU A 90 -5.91 -14.12 -3.52
CA GLU A 90 -6.49 -14.85 -2.40
C GLU A 90 -5.59 -15.99 -1.90
N ARG A 91 -4.83 -16.61 -2.81
CA ARG A 91 -4.01 -17.80 -2.54
C ARG A 91 -2.55 -17.53 -2.22
N VAL A 92 -1.97 -16.38 -2.58
CA VAL A 92 -0.53 -16.08 -2.29
C VAL A 92 -0.18 -16.17 -0.81
N GLN A 93 -1.07 -15.73 0.09
CA GLN A 93 -0.84 -15.85 1.54
C GLN A 93 -0.96 -17.29 2.03
N PHE A 94 -1.84 -18.08 1.42
CA PHE A 94 -1.98 -19.50 1.71
C PHE A 94 -0.76 -20.28 1.21
N MET A 95 -0.32 -20.02 -0.03
CA MET A 95 0.86 -20.64 -0.61
C MET A 95 2.12 -20.31 0.19
N LYS A 96 2.33 -19.08 0.65
CA LYS A 96 3.48 -18.73 1.51
C LYS A 96 3.53 -19.54 2.81
N TYR A 97 2.37 -19.91 3.37
CA TYR A 97 2.31 -20.72 4.58
C TYR A 97 2.56 -22.21 4.33
N PHE A 98 2.27 -22.71 3.12
CA PHE A 98 2.36 -24.13 2.78
C PHE A 98 3.52 -24.47 1.84
N SER A 99 4.24 -23.49 1.30
CA SER A 99 5.33 -23.74 0.34
C SER A 99 6.67 -24.09 0.97
N GLY A 100 6.83 -24.05 2.30
CA GLY A 100 8.02 -24.58 2.98
C GLY A 100 9.35 -24.15 2.36
N ILE A 101 9.48 -22.88 1.96
CA ILE A 101 10.74 -22.34 1.44
C ILE A 101 11.45 -21.66 2.62
N GLU A 102 12.43 -22.38 3.19
CA GLU A 102 13.61 -21.77 3.82
C GLU A 102 14.39 -20.93 2.80
#